data_AF-A0A2H3D3F6-F1
#
_entry.id   AF-A0A2H3D3F6-F1
#
_cell.length_a   1.000
_cell.length_b   1.000
_cell.length_c   1.000
_cell.angle_alpha   90.00
_cell.angle_beta   90.00
_cell.angle_gamma   90.00
#
_symmetry.space_group_name_H-M   'P 1'
#
loop_
_entity.id
_entity.type
_entity.pdbx_description
1 polymer ?
#
loop_
_entity_poly.entity_id
_entity_poly.type
_entity_poly.pdbx_seq_one_letter_code
_entity_poly.pdbx_strand_id
1 'polypeptide(L)' 'NSMFMQIKNQPSAVQVWAAIIAIFETKRDLVQQDLILQLQNTHCPEDGDVHAHLANMQCMGEELAGMGTVITDQSFCTYI' A
#
# COMPACT_ATOMS: atom_id res chain seq x y z
N ASN A 1 -2.55 17.31 9.63
CA ASN A 1 -3.40 18.20 8.80
C ASN A 1 -4.68 17.47 8.40
N SER A 2 -5.84 17.88 8.92
CA SER A 2 -7.13 17.23 8.62
C SER A 2 -7.55 17.45 7.15
N MET A 3 -8.10 16.42 6.50
CA MET A 3 -8.61 16.49 5.11
C MET A 3 -9.61 17.63 4.93
N PHE A 4 -10.48 17.84 5.92
CA PHE A 4 -11.46 18.92 5.92
C PHE A 4 -10.82 20.29 5.73
N MET A 5 -9.66 20.54 6.37
CA MET A 5 -8.96 21.82 6.24
C MET A 5 -8.39 22.06 4.83
N GLN A 6 -8.12 20.98 4.08
CA GLN A 6 -7.58 21.05 2.72
C GLN A 6 -8.67 21.30 1.67
N ILE A 7 -9.90 20.85 1.93
CA ILE A 7 -11.01 20.92 0.96
C ILE A 7 -12.00 22.05 1.25
N LYS A 8 -12.07 22.58 2.49
CA LYS A 8 -13.10 23.54 2.92
C LYS A 8 -13.14 24.87 2.15
N ASN A 9 -12.05 25.26 1.51
CA ASN A 9 -11.94 26.53 0.78
C ASN A 9 -12.11 26.34 -0.74
N GLN A 10 -12.44 25.13 -1.21
CA GLN A 10 -12.60 24.87 -2.63
C GLN A 10 -13.93 25.46 -3.14
N PRO A 11 -13.92 26.29 -4.19
CA PRO A 11 -15.09 27.02 -4.69
C PRO A 11 -16.14 26.15 -5.39
N SER A 12 -15.84 24.87 -5.68
CA SER A 12 -16.79 23.97 -6.34
C SER A 12 -16.67 22.53 -5.86
N ALA A 13 -17.77 21.78 -5.95
CA ALA A 13 -17.81 20.36 -5.63
C ALA A 13 -16.83 19.53 -6.48
N VAL A 14 -16.57 19.96 -7.73
CA VAL A 14 -15.58 19.32 -8.61
C VAL A 14 -14.17 19.47 -8.04
N GLN A 15 -13.81 20.65 -7.55
CA GLN A 15 -12.50 20.89 -6.95
C GLN A 15 -12.35 20.21 -5.58
N VAL A 16 -13.45 20.11 -4.81
CA VAL A 16 -13.48 19.28 -3.59
C VAL A 16 -13.21 17.81 -3.93
N TRP A 17 -13.90 17.25 -4.93
CA TRP A 17 -13.72 15.86 -5.34
C TRP A 17 -12.31 15.58 -5.86
N ALA A 18 -11.76 16.48 -6.69
CA ALA A 18 -10.38 16.38 -7.16
C ALA A 18 -9.36 16.42 -6.01
N ALA A 19 -9.56 17.30 -5.02
CA ALA A 19 -8.68 17.38 -3.85
C ALA A 19 -8.79 16.13 -2.96
N ILE A 20 -9.97 15.54 -2.82
CA ILE A 20 -10.16 14.26 -2.13
C ILE A 20 -9.39 13.16 -2.85
N ILE A 21 -9.56 13.03 -4.16
CA ILE A 21 -8.83 12.05 -4.98
C ILE A 21 -7.32 12.22 -4.78
N ALA A 22 -6.78 13.43 -4.93
CA ALA A 22 -5.35 13.68 -4.78
C ALA A 22 -4.83 13.30 -3.38
N ILE A 23 -5.59 13.58 -2.32
CA ILE A 23 -5.22 13.19 -0.95
C ILE A 23 -5.19 11.67 -0.80
N PHE A 24 -6.16 10.96 -1.38
CA PHE A 24 -6.22 9.50 -1.31
C PHE A 24 -5.20 8.81 -2.23
N GLU A 25 -4.90 9.36 -3.39
CA GLU A 25 -3.82 8.89 -4.28
C GLU A 25 -2.45 9.07 -3.61
N THR A 26 -2.17 10.25 -3.06
CA THR A 26 -0.91 10.48 -2.32
C THR A 26 -0.77 9.51 -1.14
N LYS A 27 -1.87 9.25 -0.42
CA LYS A 27 -1.87 8.26 0.67
C LYS A 27 -1.70 6.84 0.17
N ARG A 28 -2.33 6.49 -0.96
CA ARG A 28 -2.18 5.17 -1.59
C ARG A 28 -0.73 4.93 -1.99
N ASP A 29 -0.06 5.91 -2.59
CA ASP A 29 1.36 5.80 -2.96
C ASP A 29 2.25 5.56 -1.73
N LEU A 30 2.01 6.31 -0.65
CA LEU A 30 2.75 6.14 0.61
C LEU A 30 2.49 4.79 1.26
N VAL A 31 1.23 4.34 1.31
CA VAL A 31 0.83 3.04 1.87
C VAL A 31 1.39 1.91 1.02
N GLN A 32 1.37 2.03 -0.30
CA GLN A 32 1.96 1.08 -1.23
C GLN A 32 3.47 0.96 -1.03
N GLN A 33 4.18 2.09 -0.92
CA GLN A 33 5.63 2.09 -0.66
C GLN A 33 5.95 1.46 0.70
N ASP A 34 5.17 1.76 1.73
CA ASP A 34 5.33 1.17 3.06
C ASP A 34 5.12 -0.35 3.03
N LEU A 35 4.07 -0.84 2.36
CA LEU A 35 3.81 -2.27 2.17
C LEU A 35 4.92 -2.99 1.40
N ILE A 36 5.49 -2.36 0.36
CA ILE A 36 6.64 -2.92 -0.37
C ILE A 36 7.87 -3.00 0.55
N LEU A 37 8.12 -1.97 1.35
CA LEU A 37 9.23 -1.96 2.32
C LEU A 37 9.02 -3.02 3.40
N GLN A 38 7.79 -3.22 3.88
CA GLN A 38 7.48 -4.29 4.82
C GLN A 38 7.74 -5.65 4.17
N LEU A 39 7.23 -5.90 2.97
CA LEU A 39 7.47 -7.15 2.23
C LEU A 39 8.97 -7.43 2.05
N GLN A 40 9.77 -6.41 1.75
CA GLN A 40 11.23 -6.52 1.58
C GLN A 40 11.98 -6.84 2.88
N ASN A 41 11.52 -6.32 4.02
CA ASN A 41 12.20 -6.47 5.31
C ASN A 41 11.64 -7.59 6.17
N THR A 42 10.54 -8.23 5.75
CA THR A 42 9.94 -9.33 6.50
C THR A 42 10.77 -10.59 6.26
N HIS A 43 11.53 -11.02 7.26
CA HIS A 43 12.25 -12.29 7.23
C HIS A 43 11.49 -13.37 7.99
N CYS A 44 11.53 -14.61 7.49
CA CYS A 44 11.06 -15.75 8.25
C CYS A 44 11.96 -15.97 9.47
N PRO A 45 11.42 -16.06 10.70
CA PRO A 45 12.22 -16.42 11.87
C PRO A 45 12.80 -17.83 11.71
N GLU A 46 13.99 -18.09 12.26
CA GLU A 46 14.68 -19.40 12.16
C GLU A 46 13.85 -20.55 12.77
N ASP A 47 13.09 -20.29 13.84
CA ASP A 47 12.13 -21.22 14.46
C ASP A 47 10.66 -20.90 14.09
N GLY A 48 10.45 -20.10 13.04
CA GLY A 48 9.14 -19.61 12.63
C GLY A 48 8.34 -20.59 11.77
N ASP A 49 7.01 -20.45 11.79
CA ASP A 49 6.14 -21.15 10.85
C ASP A 49 6.26 -20.52 9.44
N VAL A 50 6.98 -21.23 8.56
CA VAL A 50 7.19 -20.82 7.16
C VAL A 50 5.87 -20.70 6.40
N HIS A 51 4.87 -21.54 6.70
CA HIS A 51 3.56 -21.43 6.04
C HIS A 51 2.84 -20.15 6.46
N ALA A 52 2.88 -19.80 7.75
CA ALA A 52 2.33 -18.54 8.24
C ALA A 52 3.06 -17.32 7.66
N HIS A 53 4.39 -17.42 7.51
CA HIS A 53 5.18 -16.37 6.87
C HIS A 53 4.82 -16.17 5.40
N LEU A 54 4.74 -17.24 4.61
CA LEU A 54 4.34 -17.19 3.20
C LEU A 54 2.90 -16.68 3.03
N ALA A 55 1.98 -17.07 3.91
CA ALA A 55 0.60 -16.57 3.91
C ALA A 55 0.55 -15.05 4.17
N ASN A 56 1.39 -14.55 5.08
CA ASN A 56 1.50 -13.11 5.34
C ASN A 56 2.06 -12.36 4.12
N MET A 57 3.12 -12.87 3.49
CA MET A 57 3.65 -12.29 2.26
C MET A 57 2.61 -12.29 1.13
N GLN A 58 1.83 -13.37 0.99
CA GLN A 58 0.76 -13.46 0.00
C GLN A 58 -0.33 -12.41 0.24
N CYS A 59 -0.75 -12.23 1.50
CA CYS A 59 -1.71 -11.20 1.88
C CYS A 59 -1.21 -9.80 1.49
N MET A 60 0.05 -9.48 1.78
CA MET A 60 0.67 -8.21 1.37
C MET A 60 0.71 -8.05 -0.15
N GLY A 61 1.00 -9.11 -0.90
CA GLY A 61 0.99 -9.12 -2.36
C GLY A 61 -0.41 -8.86 -2.95
N GLU A 62 -1.45 -9.47 -2.37
CA GLU A 62 -2.85 -9.28 -2.76
C GLU A 62 -3.33 -7.85 -2.46
N GLU A 63 -2.93 -7.26 -1.33
CA GLU A 63 -3.21 -5.85 -1.03
C GLU A 63 -2.54 -4.91 -2.04
N LEU A 64 -1.29 -5.18 -2.41
CA LEU A 64 -0.55 -4.40 -3.41
C LEU A 64 -1.19 -4.52 -4.80
N ALA A 65 -1.67 -5.71 -5.17
CA ALA A 65 -2.45 -5.93 -6.39
C ALA A 65 -3.78 -5.17 -6.39
N GLY A 66 -4.50 -5.15 -5.27
CA GLY A 66 -5.71 -4.35 -5.07
C GLY A 66 -5.44 -2.84 -5.18
N MET A 67 -4.24 -2.40 -4.78
CA MET A 67 -3.73 -1.04 -4.99
C MET A 67 -3.17 -0.81 -6.41
N GLY A 68 -3.42 -1.69 -7.38
CA GLY A 68 -3.02 -1.52 -8.77
C GLY A 68 -1.52 -1.71 -9.04
N THR A 69 -0.79 -2.26 -8.08
CA THR A 69 0.63 -2.59 -8.21
C THR A 69 0.75 -4.00 -8.78
N VAL A 70 1.43 -4.15 -9.92
CA VAL A 70 1.78 -5.47 -10.43
C VAL A 70 3.12 -5.88 -9.83
N ILE A 71 3.09 -6.62 -8.73
CA ILE A 71 4.28 -7.32 -8.25
C ILE A 71 4.38 -8.61 -9.03
N THR A 72 5.41 -8.73 -9.87
CA THR A 72 5.64 -9.97 -10.61
C THR A 72 6.07 -11.07 -9.65
N ASP A 73 5.67 -12.32 -9.93
CA ASP A 73 6.09 -13.50 -9.15
C ASP A 73 7.60 -13.56 -8.98
N GLN A 74 8.36 -13.08 -9.97
CA GLN A 74 9.82 -13.03 -9.91
C GLN A 74 10.36 -12.02 -8.90
N SER A 75 9.72 -10.85 -8.78
CA SER A 75 10.03 -9.88 -7.72
C SER A 75 9.65 -10.46 -6.35
N PHE A 76 8.52 -11.15 -6.27
CA PHE A 76 8.04 -11.78 -5.05
C PHE A 76 8.99 -12.88 -4.55
N CYS A 77 9.48 -13.75 -5.44
CA CYS A 77 10.48 -14.77 -5.13
C CYS A 77 11.85 -14.20 -4.70
N THR A 78 12.11 -12.92 -4.91
CA THR A 78 13.36 -12.28 -4.43
C THR A 78 13.26 -11.92 -2.94
N TYR A 79 12.06 -11.93 -2.36
CA TYR A 79 11.79 -11.56 -0.97
C TYR A 79 11.56 -12.77 -0.05
N ILE A 80 11.50 -13.97 -0.62
CA ILE A 80 11.42 -15.26 0.10
C ILE A 80 12.83 -15.70 0.48
#